data_AF-A0A924C0L9-F1
#
_entry.id   AF-A0A924C0L9-F1
#
_cell.length_a   1.000
_cell.length_b   1.000
_cell.length_c   1.000
_cell.angle_alpha   90.00
_cell.angle_beta   90.00
_cell.angle_gamma   90.00
#
_symmetry.space_group_name_H-M   'P 1'
#
loop_
_entity.id
_entity.type
_entity.pdbx_description
1 polymer ?
#
loop_
_entity_poly.entity_id
_entity_poly.type
_entity_poly.pdbx_seq_one_letter_code
_entity_poly.pdbx_strand_id
1 'polypeptide(L)'
;MPTAVLARADDFDGWRAAARGLAAARVTGETIVWQVSDAPTDLLGGPAADHAAPVATEPMFSVPRDFLDIARRVVCHTDPERFALLYAALATLRDRPKLFDDAADPLVRRLYDLDKGVRRDVHKMRAFVRFREVGENEKDDGERFVAWFEPDHHIV
;
A
#
# COMPACT_ATOMS: atom_id res chain seq x y z
N MET A 1 18.38 8.23 -9.95
CA MET A 1 17.82 7.25 -8.99
C MET A 1 16.59 6.64 -9.64
N PRO A 2 16.43 5.31 -9.64
CA PRO A 2 15.22 4.68 -10.18
C PRO A 2 13.98 5.18 -9.41
N THR A 3 13.02 5.74 -10.14
CA THR A 3 11.77 6.24 -9.58
C THR A 3 10.62 5.32 -9.99
N ALA A 4 9.81 4.88 -9.02
CA ALA A 4 8.60 4.11 -9.25
C ALA A 4 7.38 4.98 -8.96
N VAL A 5 6.56 5.22 -9.99
CA VAL A 5 5.36 6.04 -9.90
C VAL A 5 4.14 5.12 -9.78
N LEU A 6 3.30 5.36 -8.78
CA LEU A 6 2.09 4.62 -8.46
C LEU A 6 0.87 5.48 -8.76
N ALA A 7 -0.18 4.88 -9.33
CA ALA A 7 -1.35 5.65 -9.77
C ALA A 7 -2.12 6.26 -8.58
N ARG A 8 -2.19 5.52 -7.47
CA ARG A 8 -2.94 5.87 -6.25
C ARG A 8 -2.19 5.43 -5.00
N ALA A 9 -2.53 6.02 -3.87
CA ALA A 9 -1.83 5.80 -2.61
C ALA A 9 -1.99 4.37 -2.05
N ASP A 10 -3.00 3.63 -2.52
CA ASP A 10 -3.31 2.24 -2.18
C ASP A 10 -3.06 1.27 -3.37
N ASP A 11 -2.24 1.67 -4.36
CA ASP A 11 -2.00 0.91 -5.59
C ASP A 11 -1.11 -0.32 -5.38
N PHE A 12 -1.69 -1.39 -4.84
CA PHE A 12 -0.97 -2.65 -4.61
C PHE A 12 -0.46 -3.28 -5.91
N ASP A 13 -1.25 -3.27 -6.97
CA ASP A 13 -0.87 -3.92 -8.24
C ASP A 13 0.23 -3.12 -8.96
N GLY A 14 0.14 -1.79 -8.96
CA GLY A 14 1.21 -0.92 -9.46
C GLY A 14 2.51 -1.09 -8.67
N TRP A 15 2.43 -1.11 -7.33
CA TRP A 15 3.59 -1.37 -6.48
C TRP A 15 4.19 -2.75 -6.77
N ARG A 16 3.36 -3.79 -6.88
CA ARG A 16 3.80 -5.16 -7.15
C ARG A 16 4.51 -5.26 -8.49
N ALA A 17 3.99 -4.63 -9.54
CA ALA A 17 4.61 -4.63 -10.86
C ALA A 17 5.99 -3.95 -10.83
N ALA A 18 6.08 -2.74 -10.25
CA ALA A 18 7.33 -2.01 -10.12
C ALA A 18 8.36 -2.76 -9.26
N ALA A 19 7.95 -3.25 -8.09
CA ALA A 19 8.80 -3.98 -7.16
C ALA A 19 9.38 -5.26 -7.78
N ARG A 20 8.60 -5.99 -8.60
CA ARG A 20 9.10 -7.17 -9.31
C ARG A 20 10.18 -6.82 -10.33
N GLY A 21 10.01 -5.75 -11.11
CA GLY A 21 11.03 -5.29 -12.06
C GLY A 21 12.32 -4.83 -11.35
N LEU A 22 12.17 -4.05 -10.28
CA LEU A 22 13.31 -3.57 -9.48
C LEU A 22 14.06 -4.70 -8.79
N ALA A 23 13.34 -5.69 -8.25
CA ALA A 23 13.94 -6.87 -7.63
C ALA A 23 14.68 -7.75 -8.66
N ALA A 24 14.13 -7.92 -9.86
CA ALA A 24 14.79 -8.63 -10.96
C ALA A 24 16.08 -7.93 -11.40
N ALA A 25 16.11 -6.60 -11.37
CA ALA A 25 17.29 -5.78 -11.65
C ALA A 25 18.24 -5.62 -10.44
N ARG A 26 17.95 -6.27 -9.30
CA ARG A 26 18.73 -6.22 -8.05
C ARG A 26 19.00 -4.79 -7.55
N VAL A 27 18.03 -3.89 -7.72
CA VAL A 27 18.16 -2.50 -7.30
C VAL A 27 18.17 -2.41 -5.77
N THR A 28 19.12 -1.67 -5.21
CA THR A 28 19.19 -1.43 -3.76
C THR A 28 18.03 -0.53 -3.32
N GLY A 29 17.31 -0.94 -2.26
CA GLY A 29 16.11 -0.26 -1.77
C GLY A 29 16.27 1.24 -1.53
N GLU A 30 17.39 1.64 -0.94
CA GLU A 30 17.72 3.03 -0.61
C GLU A 30 17.87 3.95 -1.83
N THR A 31 18.06 3.37 -3.02
CA THR A 31 18.21 4.15 -4.27
C THR A 31 16.88 4.37 -4.99
N ILE A 32 15.78 3.78 -4.49
CA ILE A 32 14.47 3.82 -5.14
C ILE A 32 13.66 4.97 -4.56
N VAL A 33 13.13 5.81 -5.44
CA VAL A 33 12.17 6.86 -5.07
C VAL A 33 10.77 6.37 -5.40
N TRP A 34 9.90 6.26 -4.39
CA TRP A 34 8.49 5.91 -4.58
C TRP A 34 7.65 7.18 -4.63
N GLN A 35 6.84 7.33 -5.68
CA GLN A 35 5.96 8.48 -5.88
C GLN A 35 4.53 8.02 -6.15
N VAL A 36 3.56 8.81 -5.68
CA VAL A 36 2.12 8.58 -5.96
C VAL A 36 1.63 9.74 -6.82
N SER A 37 1.07 9.45 -7.99
CA SER A 37 0.61 10.46 -8.96
C SER A 37 -0.51 11.36 -8.43
N ASP A 38 -1.34 10.85 -7.52
CA ASP A 38 -2.46 11.59 -6.92
C ASP A 38 -2.07 12.40 -5.66
N ALA A 39 -0.79 12.39 -5.26
CA ALA A 39 -0.32 13.38 -4.30
C ALA A 39 -0.35 14.76 -4.99
N PRO A 40 -0.85 15.83 -4.34
CA PRO A 40 -0.91 17.16 -4.94
C PRO A 40 0.48 17.48 -5.47
N THR A 41 0.58 17.51 -6.80
CA THR A 41 1.84 17.60 -7.50
C THR A 41 2.50 18.90 -7.06
N ASP A 42 3.69 18.78 -6.47
CA ASP A 42 4.55 19.93 -6.23
C ASP A 42 4.62 20.71 -7.56
N LEU A 43 4.21 21.97 -7.55
CA LEU A 43 3.88 22.83 -8.70
C LEU A 43 5.08 23.13 -9.65
N LEU A 44 6.14 22.33 -9.57
CA LEU A 44 7.42 22.47 -10.27
C LEU A 44 7.94 21.16 -10.90
N GLY A 45 7.08 20.16 -11.14
CA GLY A 45 7.47 18.89 -11.79
C GLY A 45 7.23 18.89 -13.31
N GLY A 46 8.30 18.92 -14.11
CA GLY A 46 8.26 18.69 -15.56
C GLY A 46 7.70 17.30 -15.94
N PRO A 47 7.47 17.02 -17.25
CA PRO A 47 6.69 15.88 -17.72
C PRO A 47 7.15 14.57 -17.09
N ALA A 48 6.19 13.84 -16.52
CA ALA A 48 6.38 12.53 -15.93
C ALA A 48 7.16 11.66 -16.93
N ALA A 49 8.39 11.30 -16.56
CA ALA A 49 9.17 10.43 -17.39
C ALA A 49 8.49 9.05 -17.39
N ASP A 50 7.98 8.65 -18.55
CA ASP A 50 7.63 7.27 -18.85
C ASP A 50 8.88 6.41 -18.68
N HIS A 51 9.12 5.96 -17.46
CA HIS A 51 10.16 5.00 -17.16
C HIS A 51 9.48 3.67 -16.94
N ALA A 52 9.24 3.00 -18.07
CA ALA A 52 8.87 1.60 -18.13
C ALA A 52 9.77 0.82 -17.17
N ALA A 53 9.15 0.11 -16.22
CA ALA A 53 9.86 -0.77 -15.31
C ALA A 53 10.76 -1.71 -16.14
N PRO A 54 12.03 -1.93 -15.74
CA PRO A 54 12.93 -2.79 -16.48
C PRO A 54 12.29 -4.17 -16.67
N VAL A 55 12.27 -4.64 -17.92
CA VAL A 55 11.74 -5.96 -18.29
C VAL A 55 12.51 -7.02 -17.52
N ALA A 56 11.80 -7.85 -16.76
CA ALA A 56 12.41 -8.86 -15.90
C ALA A 56 13.15 -9.93 -16.72
N THR A 57 14.46 -10.06 -16.49
CA THR A 57 15.33 -11.04 -17.19
C THR A 57 15.63 -12.29 -16.35
N GLU A 58 15.45 -12.24 -15.03
CA GLU A 58 15.67 -13.38 -14.12
C GLU A 58 14.36 -14.10 -13.71
N PRO A 59 14.40 -15.42 -13.47
CA PRO A 59 13.24 -16.16 -12.97
C PRO A 59 12.77 -15.60 -11.63
N MET A 60 11.48 -15.29 -11.57
CA MET A 60 10.81 -14.79 -10.37
C MET A 60 10.92 -15.84 -9.25
N PHE A 61 11.46 -15.46 -8.09
CA PHE A 61 11.47 -16.35 -6.92
C PHE A 61 10.08 -16.46 -6.29
N SER A 62 9.82 -17.56 -5.59
CA SER A 62 8.56 -17.80 -4.89
C SER A 62 8.44 -16.87 -3.67
N VAL A 63 7.31 -16.20 -3.55
CA VAL A 63 7.01 -15.28 -2.44
C VAL A 63 5.96 -15.93 -1.54
N PRO A 64 6.17 -15.99 -0.20
CA PRO A 64 5.20 -16.55 0.72
C PRO A 64 3.83 -15.86 0.65
N ARG A 65 2.76 -16.63 0.85
CA ARG A 65 1.39 -16.09 0.86
C ARG A 65 1.18 -15.05 1.95
N ASP A 66 1.73 -15.30 3.14
CA ASP A 66 1.61 -14.41 4.30
C ASP A 66 2.15 -13.00 4.01
N PHE A 67 3.27 -12.92 3.26
CA PHE A 67 3.80 -11.64 2.80
C PHE A 67 2.82 -10.91 1.89
N LEU A 68 2.21 -11.61 0.92
CA LEU A 68 1.25 -10.99 0.00
C LEU A 68 0.01 -10.47 0.74
N ASP A 69 -0.46 -11.20 1.73
CA ASP A 69 -1.62 -10.79 2.54
C ASP A 69 -1.30 -9.56 3.38
N ILE A 70 -0.10 -9.49 3.97
CA ILE A 70 0.38 -8.30 4.70
C ILE A 70 0.59 -7.13 3.74
N ALA A 71 1.23 -7.36 2.59
CA ALA A 71 1.54 -6.32 1.62
C ALA A 71 0.28 -5.62 1.09
N ARG A 72 -0.79 -6.38 0.80
CA ARG A 72 -2.09 -5.82 0.39
C ARG A 72 -2.65 -4.83 1.43
N ARG A 73 -2.44 -5.11 2.72
CA ARG A 73 -2.93 -4.24 3.81
C ARG A 73 -1.98 -3.08 4.07
N VAL A 74 -0.67 -3.33 4.16
CA VAL A 74 0.35 -2.30 4.42
C VAL A 74 0.37 -1.22 3.34
N VAL A 75 0.11 -1.54 2.07
CA VAL A 75 -0.04 -0.55 1.00
C VAL A 75 -1.12 0.51 1.32
N CYS A 76 -2.15 0.13 2.07
CA CYS A 76 -3.22 1.04 2.47
C CYS A 76 -2.85 1.94 3.66
N HIS A 77 -1.72 1.70 4.34
CA HIS A 77 -1.27 2.54 5.45
C HIS A 77 -0.84 3.93 4.92
N THR A 78 -0.91 4.97 5.75
CA THR A 78 -0.52 6.35 5.36
C THR A 78 0.97 6.66 5.54
N ASP A 79 1.70 5.73 6.14
CA ASP A 79 3.15 5.85 6.37
C ASP A 79 3.92 5.97 5.04
N PRO A 80 4.78 6.99 4.86
CA PRO A 80 5.46 7.26 3.59
C PRO A 80 6.48 6.16 3.23
N GLU A 81 7.02 5.43 4.21
CA GLU A 81 8.02 4.39 3.98
C GLU A 81 7.41 3.04 3.60
N ARG A 82 6.07 2.90 3.64
CA ARG A 82 5.37 1.60 3.43
C ARG A 82 5.83 0.86 2.17
N PHE A 83 6.01 1.56 1.05
CA PHE A 83 6.42 0.95 -0.22
C PHE A 83 7.89 0.51 -0.18
N ALA A 84 8.75 1.29 0.47
CA ALA A 84 10.16 0.99 0.65
C ALA A 84 10.35 -0.21 1.60
N LEU A 85 9.61 -0.26 2.71
CA LEU A 85 9.63 -1.37 3.66
C LEU A 85 9.15 -2.68 3.02
N LEU A 86 8.07 -2.62 2.24
CA LEU A 86 7.58 -3.78 1.50
C LEU A 86 8.59 -4.25 0.45
N TYR A 87 9.26 -3.32 -0.24
CA TYR A 87 10.33 -3.65 -1.18
C TYR A 87 11.54 -4.28 -0.49
N ALA A 88 11.97 -3.75 0.66
CA ALA A 88 13.05 -4.31 1.45
C ALA A 88 12.74 -5.75 1.90
N ALA A 89 11.50 -6.01 2.30
CA ALA A 89 11.06 -7.36 2.68
C ALA A 89 11.03 -8.30 1.47
N LEU A 90 10.53 -7.83 0.32
CA LEU A 90 10.56 -8.59 -0.93
C LEU A 90 12.01 -8.94 -1.33
N ALA A 91 12.92 -7.98 -1.32
CA ALA A 91 14.33 -8.20 -1.65
C ALA A 91 14.99 -9.20 -0.69
N THR A 92 14.68 -9.11 0.61
CA THR A 92 15.19 -10.03 1.64
C THR A 92 14.65 -11.44 1.48
N LEU A 93 13.39 -11.61 1.07
CA LEU A 93 12.75 -12.91 0.87
C LEU A 93 13.43 -13.78 -0.19
N ARG A 94 14.17 -13.16 -1.13
CA ARG A 94 14.96 -13.91 -2.12
C ARG A 94 16.04 -14.77 -1.46
N ASP A 95 16.70 -14.22 -0.45
CA ASP A 95 17.85 -14.86 0.21
C ASP A 95 17.44 -15.49 1.57
N ARG A 96 16.35 -15.01 2.19
CA ARG A 96 15.72 -15.57 3.40
C ARG A 96 14.23 -15.87 3.17
N PRO A 97 13.86 -17.01 2.53
CA PRO A 97 12.46 -17.34 2.23
C PRO A 97 11.54 -17.47 3.46
N LYS A 98 12.14 -17.76 4.63
CA LYS A 98 11.47 -17.90 5.93
C LYS A 98 11.51 -16.62 6.77
N LEU A 99 11.72 -15.45 6.15
CA LEU A 99 11.79 -14.18 6.86
C LEU A 99 10.61 -13.97 7.82
N PHE A 100 9.40 -14.32 7.39
CA PHE A 100 8.18 -14.14 8.18
C PHE A 100 7.99 -15.16 9.32
N ASP A 101 8.83 -16.20 9.40
CA ASP A 101 8.86 -17.13 10.54
C ASP A 101 9.56 -16.49 11.75
N ASP A 102 10.41 -15.47 11.53
CA ASP A 102 11.11 -14.72 12.57
C ASP A 102 10.34 -13.44 12.93
N ALA A 103 9.44 -13.56 13.91
CA ALA A 103 8.67 -12.42 14.40
C ALA A 103 9.52 -11.36 15.13
N ALA A 104 10.77 -11.66 15.49
CA ALA A 104 11.67 -10.72 16.14
C ALA A 104 12.48 -9.88 15.13
N ASP A 105 12.47 -10.25 13.84
CA ASP A 105 13.12 -9.46 12.79
C ASP A 105 12.51 -8.03 12.75
N PRO A 106 13.34 -6.97 12.87
CA PRO A 106 12.85 -5.60 12.95
C PRO A 106 11.99 -5.17 11.75
N LEU A 107 12.31 -5.65 10.54
CA LEU A 107 11.57 -5.33 9.33
C LEU A 107 10.19 -5.98 9.34
N VAL A 108 10.14 -7.26 9.73
CA VAL A 108 8.89 -8.02 9.87
C VAL A 108 7.99 -7.37 10.93
N ARG A 109 8.56 -7.02 12.09
CA ARG A 109 7.84 -6.32 13.16
C ARG A 109 7.27 -4.99 12.68
N ARG A 110 8.05 -4.17 11.98
CA ARG A 110 7.60 -2.90 11.43
C ARG A 110 6.43 -3.08 10.47
N LEU A 111 6.48 -4.07 9.59
CA LEU A 111 5.37 -4.38 8.67
C LEU A 111 4.11 -4.84 9.41
N TYR A 112 4.24 -5.66 10.45
CA TYR A 112 3.11 -6.07 11.29
C TYR A 112 2.48 -4.90 12.05
N ASP A 113 3.27 -3.93 12.50
CA ASP A 113 2.76 -2.73 13.16
C ASP A 113 1.92 -1.86 12.20
N LEU A 114 2.40 -1.68 10.96
CA LEU A 114 1.63 -1.00 9.91
C LEU A 114 0.35 -1.78 9.56
N ASP A 115 0.43 -3.10 9.38
CA ASP A 115 -0.74 -3.95 9.13
C ASP A 115 -1.80 -3.80 10.24
N LYS A 116 -1.34 -3.83 11.50
CA LYS A 116 -2.21 -3.67 12.67
C LYS A 116 -2.90 -2.31 12.69
N GLY A 117 -2.23 -1.24 12.24
CA GLY A 117 -2.82 0.09 12.08
C GLY A 117 -4.03 0.06 11.14
N VAL A 118 -3.83 -0.43 9.92
CA VAL A 118 -4.90 -0.55 8.90
C VAL A 118 -6.05 -1.41 9.40
N ARG A 119 -5.76 -2.58 9.98
CA ARG A 119 -6.81 -3.48 10.50
C ARG A 119 -7.61 -2.86 11.63
N ARG A 120 -6.97 -2.09 12.51
CA ARG A 120 -7.66 -1.37 13.59
C ARG A 120 -8.61 -0.32 13.02
N ASP A 121 -8.19 0.42 12.01
CA ASP A 121 -8.99 1.48 11.42
C ASP A 121 -10.23 0.93 10.71
N VAL A 122 -10.07 -0.14 9.90
CA VAL A 122 -11.19 -0.89 9.31
C VAL A 122 -12.15 -1.41 10.39
N HIS A 123 -11.61 -1.91 11.50
CA HIS A 123 -12.45 -2.35 12.63
C HIS A 123 -13.19 -1.18 13.28
N LYS A 124 -12.54 -0.03 13.52
CA LYS A 124 -13.20 1.17 14.06
C LYS A 124 -14.34 1.62 13.15
N MET A 125 -14.10 1.70 11.84
CA MET A 125 -15.13 2.04 10.86
C MET A 125 -16.34 1.12 11.01
N ARG A 126 -16.13 -0.20 10.95
CA ARG A 126 -17.22 -1.20 11.06
C ARG A 126 -17.93 -1.15 12.42
N ALA A 127 -17.20 -0.93 13.50
CA ALA A 127 -17.74 -0.98 14.85
C ALA A 127 -18.51 0.29 15.23
N PHE A 128 -18.10 1.47 14.74
CA PHE A 128 -18.58 2.77 15.22
C PHE A 128 -19.35 3.59 14.20
N VAL A 129 -19.33 3.25 12.89
CA VAL A 129 -20.23 3.91 11.91
C VAL A 129 -21.67 3.76 12.36
N ARG A 130 -22.39 4.88 12.43
CA ARG A 130 -23.81 4.93 12.76
C ARG A 130 -24.55 5.73 11.70
N PHE A 131 -25.61 5.13 11.20
CA PHE A 131 -26.54 5.76 10.29
C PHE A 131 -27.51 6.63 11.08
N ARG A 132 -27.70 7.85 10.60
CA ARG A 132 -28.73 8.77 11.07
C ARG A 132 -29.70 9.03 9.95
N GLU A 133 -30.98 8.99 10.27
CA GLU A 133 -32.06 9.31 9.34
C GLU A 133 -32.03 10.81 9.02
N VAL A 134 -32.21 11.16 7.74
CA VAL A 134 -32.20 12.54 7.26
C VAL A 134 -33.44 12.82 6.42
N GLY A 135 -34.39 13.51 7.05
CA GLY A 135 -35.52 14.23 6.43
C GLY A 135 -36.71 13.37 6.00
N GLU A 136 -37.89 13.68 6.56
CA GLU A 136 -39.18 13.45 5.90
C GLU A 136 -39.39 14.62 4.91
N ASN A 137 -39.09 14.42 3.63
CA ASN A 137 -39.49 15.41 2.62
C ASN A 137 -40.91 15.06 2.16
N GLU A 138 -41.86 16.01 2.25
CA GLU A 138 -43.25 15.90 1.73
C GLU A 138 -43.35 15.51 0.23
N LYS A 139 -42.23 15.40 -0.50
CA LYS A 139 -42.16 15.10 -1.93
C LYS A 139 -41.37 13.83 -2.29
N ASP A 140 -40.75 13.15 -1.32
CA ASP A 140 -39.92 11.96 -1.55
C ASP A 140 -40.33 10.87 -0.56
N ASP A 141 -40.97 9.81 -1.06
CA ASP A 141 -41.61 8.72 -0.30
C ASP A 141 -40.59 7.66 0.21
N GLY A 142 -39.42 8.10 0.69
CA GLY A 142 -38.33 7.18 1.06
C GLY A 142 -37.50 7.63 2.25
N GLU A 143 -37.32 6.74 3.23
CA GLU A 143 -36.39 6.90 4.33
C GLU A 143 -34.95 7.01 3.80
N ARG A 144 -34.23 8.07 4.19
CA ARG A 144 -32.83 8.29 3.81
C ARG A 144 -31.95 8.29 5.04
N PHE A 145 -30.80 7.62 4.94
CA PHE A 145 -29.83 7.53 6.03
C PHE A 145 -28.46 8.02 5.58
N VAL A 146 -27.78 8.77 6.45
CA VAL A 146 -26.40 9.24 6.26
C VAL A 146 -25.53 8.73 7.40
N ALA A 147 -24.29 8.35 7.07
CA ALA A 147 -23.23 8.09 8.03
C ALA A 147 -21.91 8.68 7.50
N TRP A 148 -20.98 8.95 8.41
CA TRP A 148 -19.64 9.38 8.05
C TRP A 148 -18.62 8.69 8.96
N PHE A 149 -17.41 8.50 8.42
CA PHE A 149 -16.24 8.02 9.14
C PHE A 149 -15.01 8.59 8.45
N GLU A 150 -14.11 9.16 9.23
CA GLU A 150 -12.84 9.67 8.73
C GLU A 150 -11.75 8.65 9.09
N PRO A 151 -11.20 7.93 8.09
CA PRO A 151 -10.22 6.90 8.34
C PRO A 151 -8.81 7.47 8.49
N ASP A 152 -8.02 6.87 9.37
CA ASP A 152 -6.59 7.16 9.55
C ASP A 152 -5.76 6.61 8.36
N HIS A 153 -6.30 5.60 7.65
CA HIS A 153 -5.65 4.88 6.56
C HIS A 153 -6.59 4.70 5.35
N HIS A 154 -6.05 4.30 4.20
CA HIS A 154 -6.91 3.97 3.06
C HIS A 154 -7.77 2.73 3.38
N ILE A 155 -9.08 2.82 3.13
CA ILE A 155 -10.01 1.71 3.30
C ILE A 155 -10.56 1.37 1.91
N VAL A 156 -10.45 0.09 1.54
CA VAL A 156 -10.90 -0.50 0.26
C VAL A 156 -11.90 -1.62 0.47
#